data_AF-A0A1T3P3U2-F1
#
_entry.id   AF-A0A1T3P3U2-F1
#
_cell.length_a   1.000
_cell.length_b   1.000
_cell.length_c   1.000
_cell.angle_alpha   90.00
_cell.angle_beta   90.00
_cell.angle_gamma   90.00
#
_symmetry.space_group_name_H-M   'P 1'
#
loop_
_entity.id
_entity.type
_entity.pdbx_description
1 polymer ?
#
loop_
_entity_poly.entity_id
_entity_poly.type
_entity_poly.pdbx_seq_one_letter_code
_entity_poly.pdbx_strand_id
1 'polypeptide(L)' 'MPMPENSPLWVKSSYSMQNGDCTEIRPHPDGRTDVRDSKDPAIGQLTVARAPWAAFVATLRADA' A
#
# COMPACT_ATOMS: atom_id res chain seq x y z
N MET A 1 3.42 9.11 17.20
CA MET A 1 1.96 9.37 17.21
C MET A 1 1.25 8.03 17.40
N PRO A 2 0.29 7.89 18.34
CA PRO A 2 -0.36 6.61 18.55
C PRO A 2 -1.33 6.37 17.40
N MET A 3 -1.12 5.32 16.63
CA MET A 3 -2.04 4.92 15.56
C MET A 3 -3.23 4.19 16.19
N PRO A 4 -4.48 4.43 15.71
CA PRO A 4 -5.66 3.76 16.25
C PRO A 4 -5.61 2.26 15.94
N GLU A 5 -5.69 1.45 16.99
CA GLU A 5 -5.39 0.02 17.04
C GLU A 5 -6.48 -0.90 16.42
N ASN A 6 -7.55 -0.38 15.81
CA ASN A 6 -8.70 -1.23 15.45
C ASN A 6 -9.50 -0.80 14.20
N SER A 7 -8.82 -0.66 13.07
CA SER A 7 -9.43 -0.73 11.72
C SER A 7 -8.62 -1.73 10.90
N PRO A 8 -9.17 -2.46 9.90
CA PRO A 8 -8.45 -3.53 9.18
C PRO A 8 -7.01 -3.10 8.91
N LEU A 9 -6.08 -3.73 9.64
CA LEU A 9 -4.87 -3.09 10.14
C LEU A 9 -4.00 -2.61 8.98
N TRP A 10 -3.76 -1.30 8.92
CA TRP A 10 -2.75 -0.76 8.02
C TRP A 10 -1.42 -1.41 8.35
N VAL A 11 -0.86 -2.11 7.37
CA VAL A 11 0.43 -2.79 7.50
C VAL A 11 1.49 -1.88 6.90
N LYS A 12 2.46 -1.48 7.73
CA LYS A 12 3.63 -0.74 7.26
C LYS A 12 4.54 -1.68 6.48
N SER A 13 5.01 -1.23 5.32
CA SER A 13 5.93 -2.03 4.49
C SER A 13 7.25 -2.30 5.21
N SER A 14 7.76 -3.53 5.15
CA SER A 14 9.06 -3.93 5.74
C SER A 14 10.27 -3.27 5.07
N TYR A 15 10.08 -2.66 3.89
CA TYR A 15 11.09 -1.87 3.19
C TYR A 15 11.14 -0.40 3.66
N SER A 16 10.23 -0.01 4.55
CA SER A 16 10.21 1.31 5.19
C SER A 16 11.20 1.29 6.37
N MET A 17 12.46 1.65 6.10
CA MET A 17 13.50 1.90 7.11
C MET A 17 13.67 3.41 7.37
N GLN A 18 14.34 3.77 8.46
CA GLN A 18 14.52 5.14 9.01
C GLN A 18 14.92 6.24 8.01
N ASN A 19 15.44 5.91 6.82
CA ASN A 19 15.82 6.87 5.78
C ASN A 19 14.93 6.83 4.52
N GLY A 20 13.81 6.10 4.54
CA GLY A 20 12.95 5.89 3.37
C GLY A 20 11.49 5.52 3.70
N ASP A 21 11.04 5.77 4.93
CA ASP A 21 9.67 5.51 5.39
C ASP A 21 8.63 6.30 4.60
N CYS A 22 7.57 5.65 4.09
CA CYS A 22 6.33 6.34 3.70
C CYS A 22 5.13 5.48 3.27
N THR A 23 5.14 4.14 3.26
CA THR A 23 3.98 3.41 2.70
C THR A 23 3.33 2.43 3.66
N GLU A 24 2.02 2.57 3.78
CA GLU A 24 1.13 1.64 4.46
C GLU A 24 0.16 1.05 3.46
N ILE A 25 -0.15 -0.24 3.64
CA ILE A 25 -1.14 -0.94 2.84
C ILE A 25 -2.29 -1.46 3.69
N ARG A 26 -3.47 -1.52 3.07
CA ARG A 26 -4.64 -2.16 3.66
C ARG A 26 -5.30 -3.07 2.62
N PRO A 27 -5.14 -4.39 2.71
CA PRO A 27 -5.81 -5.32 1.82
C PRO A 27 -7.30 -5.46 2.19
N HIS A 28 -8.14 -5.60 1.18
CA HIS A 28 -9.59 -5.83 1.31
C HIS A 28 -9.96 -7.26 0.88
N PRO A 29 -11.02 -7.85 1.46
CA PRO A 29 -11.49 -9.19 1.08
C PRO A 29 -11.93 -9.33 -0.38
N ASP A 30 -12.28 -8.23 -1.03
CA ASP A 30 -12.70 -8.19 -2.44
C ASP A 30 -11.53 -8.14 -3.45
N GLY A 31 -10.29 -8.27 -2.95
CA GLY A 31 -9.08 -8.28 -3.78
C GLY A 31 -8.58 -6.88 -4.18
N ARG A 32 -9.09 -5.82 -3.55
CA ARG A 32 -8.49 -4.48 -3.62
C ARG A 32 -7.46 -4.28 -2.52
N THR A 33 -6.57 -3.33 -2.71
CA THR A 33 -5.59 -2.92 -1.69
C THR A 33 -5.49 -1.41 -1.70
N ASP A 34 -5.65 -0.79 -0.54
CA ASP A 34 -5.35 0.61 -0.39
C ASP A 34 -3.87 0.79 -0.06
N VAL A 35 -3.26 1.80 -0.66
CA VAL A 35 -1.89 2.22 -0.40
C VAL A 35 -1.95 3.68 -0.01
N ARG A 36 -1.34 4.05 1.10
CA ARG A 36 -1.27 5.45 1.53
C ARG A 36 0.11 5.84 1.98
N ASP A 37 0.32 7.15 1.99
CA ASP A 37 1.53 7.75 2.54
C ASP A 37 1.47 7.79 4.08
N SER A 38 2.47 7.24 4.75
CA SER A 38 2.56 7.21 6.22
C SER A 38 2.93 8.57 6.81
N LYS A 39 3.57 9.47 6.04
CA LYS A 39 3.95 10.81 6.51
C LYS A 39 2.79 11.80 6.40
N ASP A 40 1.90 11.61 5.42
CA ASP A 40 0.66 12.38 5.35
C ASP A 40 -0.59 11.50 5.07
N PRO A 41 -1.11 10.83 6.11
CA PRO A 41 -2.31 9.99 5.98
C PRO A 41 -3.58 10.78 5.63
N ALA A 42 -3.57 12.10 5.77
CA ALA A 42 -4.74 12.96 5.53
C ALA A 42 -4.93 13.30 4.06
N ILE A 43 -3.89 13.18 3.23
CA ILE A 43 -3.99 13.38 1.76
C ILE A 43 -4.84 12.27 1.10
N GLY A 44 -5.02 11.14 1.77
CA GLY A 44 -5.87 10.04 1.33
C GLY A 44 -5.08 8.81 0.91
N GLN A 45 -5.75 7.92 0.17
CA GLN A 45 -5.21 6.63 -0.24
C GLN A 45 -5.49 6.33 -1.72
N LEU A 46 -4.58 5.57 -2.33
CA LEU A 46 -4.75 4.98 -3.65
C LEU A 46 -5.30 3.56 -3.51
N THR A 47 -6.44 3.26 -4.14
CA THR A 47 -6.97 1.90 -4.19
C THR A 47 -6.55 1.21 -5.49
N VAL A 48 -5.83 0.10 -5.37
CA VAL A 48 -5.42 -0.74 -6.50
C VAL A 48 -6.17 -2.07 -6.50
N ALA A 49 -6.62 -2.51 -7.67
CA ALA A 49 -7.20 -3.84 -7.84
C ALA A 49 -6.13 -4.87 -8.21
N ARG A 50 -6.22 -6.08 -7.65
CA ARG A 50 -5.21 -7.14 -7.82
C ARG A 50 -4.94 -7.52 -9.29
N ALA A 51 -5.99 -7.71 -10.08
CA ALA A 51 -5.86 -8.16 -11.47
C ALA A 51 -5.12 -7.16 -12.38
N PRO A 52 -5.53 -5.87 -12.48
CA PRO A 52 -4.81 -4.90 -13.31
C PRO A 52 -3.40 -4.63 -12.78
N TRP A 53 -3.19 -4.63 -11.47
CA TRP A 53 -1.85 -4.48 -10.89
C TRP A 53 -0.91 -5.62 -11.30
N ALA A 54 -1.39 -6.87 -11.25
CA ALA A 54 -0.62 -8.02 -11.68
C ALA A 54 -0.25 -7.96 -13.16
N ALA A 55 -1.19 -7.54 -14.02
CA ALA A 55 -0.95 -7.36 -15.45
C ALA A 55 0.14 -6.29 -15.70
N PHE A 56 0.04 -5.13 -15.04
CA PHE A 56 1.02 -4.06 -15.13
C PHE A 56 2.43 -4.49 -14.71
N VAL A 57 2.56 -5.24 -13.61
CA VAL A 57 3.87 -5.76 -13.18
C VAL A 57 4.40 -6.79 -14.17
N ALA A 58 3.54 -7.64 -14.74
CA ALA A 58 3.95 -8.62 -15.72
C ALA A 58 4.48 -7.97 -17.00
N THR A 59 3.84 -6.90 -17.49
CA THR A 59 4.32 -6.16 -18.66
C THR A 59 5.68 -5.53 -18.40
N LEU A 60 5.86 -4.86 -17.26
CA LEU A 60 7.15 -4.24 -16.91
C LEU A 60 8.31 -5.24 -16.79
N ARG A 61 8.02 -6.49 -16.41
CA ARG A 61 9.02 -7.56 -16.32
C ARG A 61 9.36 -8.17 -17.66
N ALA A 62 8.43 -8.16 -18.61
CA ALA A 62 8.64 -8.66 -19.97
C ALA A 62 9.47 -7.68 -20.82
N ASP A 63 9.43 -6.39 -20.48
CA ASP A 63 10.17 -5.33 -21.15
C ASP A 63 11.62 -5.14 -20.63
N ALA A 64 12.06 -5.99 -19.69
CA ALA A 64 13.40 -5.98 -19.06
C ALA A 64 14.22 -7.20 -19.47
#